data_AF-A0A843EKI2-F1
#
_entry.id   AF-A0A843EKI2-F1
#
_cell.length_a   1.000
_cell.length_b   1.000
_cell.length_c   1.000
_cell.angle_alpha   90.00
_cell.angle_beta   90.00
_cell.angle_gamma   90.00
#
_symmetry.space_group_name_H-M   'P 1'
#
loop_
_entity.id
_entity.type
_entity.pdbx_description
1 polymer ?
#
loop_
_entity_poly.entity_id
_entity_poly.type
_entity_poly.pdbx_seq_one_letter_code
_entity_poly.pdbx_strand_id
1 'polypeptide(L)' 'MKISGKKEVKTFLEGLGFVPGTSVKMVNNDTSGRILEIRGSRIAIDNGMAMKIMVSQ' A
#
# COMPACT_ATOMS: atom_id res chain seq x y z
N MET A 1 -1.65 9.79 3.27
CA MET A 1 -1.04 8.77 2.39
C MET A 1 -0.52 9.42 1.12
N LYS A 2 0.76 9.23 0.80
CA LYS A 2 1.41 9.73 -0.42
C LYS A 2 2.05 8.57 -1.17
N ILE A 3 1.70 8.41 -2.44
CA ILE A 3 2.25 7.38 -3.31
C ILE A 3 3.23 8.06 -4.28
N SER A 4 4.48 7.60 -4.28
CA SER A 4 5.55 8.08 -5.17
C SER A 4 5.82 7.05 -6.28
N GLY A 5 6.09 7.50 -7.50
CA GLY A 5 6.37 6.61 -8.64
C GLY A 5 5.67 7.02 -9.92
N LYS A 6 5.73 6.14 -10.93
CA LYS A 6 5.07 6.34 -12.24
C LYS A 6 3.54 6.42 -12.09
N LYS A 7 2.90 7.11 -13.03
CA LYS A 7 1.43 7.27 -13.05
C LYS A 7 0.71 5.92 -13.08
N GLU A 8 1.23 4.94 -13.82
CA GLU A 8 0.70 3.56 -13.88
C GLU A 8 0.66 2.90 -12.50
N VAL A 9 1.72 3.06 -11.69
CA VAL A 9 1.81 2.49 -10.34
C VAL A 9 0.80 3.16 -9.40
N LYS A 10 0.60 4.47 -9.53
CA LYS A 10 -0.46 5.17 -8.80
C LYS A 10 -1.84 4.62 -9.14
N THR A 11 -2.18 4.55 -10.43
CA THR A 11 -3.49 4.07 -10.87
C THR A 11 -3.74 2.62 -10.46
N PHE A 12 -2.72 1.76 -10.51
CA PHE A 12 -2.80 0.39 -10.02
C PHE A 12 -3.11 0.33 -8.51
N LEU A 13 -2.38 1.09 -7.70
CA LEU A 13 -2.59 1.15 -6.25
C LEU A 13 -3.95 1.77 -5.90
N GLU A 14 -4.38 2.82 -6.61
CA GLU A 14 -5.72 3.41 -6.46
C GLU A 14 -6.82 2.38 -6.74
N GLY A 15 -6.68 1.56 -7.79
CA GLY A 15 -7.62 0.47 -8.10
C GLY A 15 -7.69 -0.62 -7.04
N LEU A 16 -6.61 -0.81 -6.28
CA LEU A 16 -6.56 -1.70 -5.11
C LEU A 16 -7.15 -1.07 -3.83
N GLY A 17 -7.51 0.22 -3.87
CA GLY A 17 -8.07 0.95 -2.72
C GLY A 17 -7.05 1.75 -1.91
N PHE A 18 -5.80 1.87 -2.39
CA PHE A 18 -4.81 2.77 -1.80
C PHE A 18 -5.07 4.23 -2.21
N VAL A 19 -6.18 4.78 -1.75
CA VAL A 19 -6.56 6.18 -2.00
C VAL A 19 -6.34 7.03 -0.74
N PRO A 20 -5.95 8.31 -0.87
CA PRO A 20 -5.87 9.22 0.26
C PRO A 20 -7.17 9.24 1.08
N GLY A 21 -7.05 9.15 2.41
CA GLY A 21 -8.19 9.06 3.32
C GLY A 21 -8.61 7.64 3.68
N THR A 22 -8.04 6.61 3.04
CA THR A 22 -8.30 5.22 3.44
C THR A 22 -7.41 4.82 4.62
N SER A 23 -8.02 4.21 5.64
CA SER A 23 -7.27 3.57 6.73
C SER A 23 -6.57 2.31 6.22
N VAL A 24 -5.25 2.30 6.33
CA VAL A 24 -4.40 1.16 6.00
C VAL A 24 -3.88 0.58 7.31
N LYS A 25 -4.08 -0.73 7.51
CA LYS A 25 -3.49 -1.45 8.65
C LYS A 25 -2.38 -2.36 8.16
N MET A 26 -1.26 -2.39 8.87
CA MET A 26 -0.23 -3.39 8.65
C MET A 26 -0.62 -4.66 9.41
N VAL A 27 -0.87 -5.74 8.69
CA VAL A 27 -1.22 -7.04 9.27
C VAL A 27 0.03 -7.85 9.59
N ASN A 28 1.03 -7.78 8.71
CA ASN A 28 2.29 -8.48 8.91
C ASN A 28 3.46 -7.77 8.22
N ASN A 29 4.65 -7.88 8.80
CA ASN A 29 5.88 -7.22 8.34
C ASN A 29 7.04 -8.22 8.37
N ASP A 30 7.02 -9.16 7.42
CA ASP A 30 8.08 -10.15 7.25
C ASP A 30 9.12 -9.65 6.24
N THR A 31 10.30 -10.26 6.27
CA THR A 31 11.44 -9.90 5.42
C THR A 31 11.16 -10.11 3.92
N SER A 32 10.22 -10.99 3.57
CA SER A 32 9.85 -11.29 2.17
C SER A 32 8.78 -10.35 1.61
N GLY A 33 8.04 -9.63 2.44
CA GLY A 33 6.95 -8.78 2.01
C GLY A 33 6.06 -8.27 3.15
N ARG A 34 5.24 -7.29 2.83
CA ARG A 34 4.31 -6.64 3.76
C ARG A 34 2.87 -6.98 3.39
N ILE A 35 2.08 -7.35 4.39
CA ILE A 35 0.64 -7.56 4.22
C ILE A 35 -0.08 -6.35 4.80
N LEU A 36 -0.80 -5.65 3.93
CA LEU A 36 -1.62 -4.49 4.29
C LEU A 36 -3.09 -4.84 4.19
N GLU A 37 -3.88 -4.40 5.16
CA GLU A 37 -5.34 -4.48 5.13
C GLU A 37 -5.91 -3.10 4.80
N ILE A 38 -6.73 -3.07 3.76
CA ILE A 38 -7.32 -1.87 3.18
C ILE A 38 -8.80 -2.16 2.91
N ARG A 39 -9.70 -1.45 3.59
CA ARG A 39 -11.15 -1.65 3.47
C ARG A 39 -11.59 -3.12 3.67
N GLY A 40 -10.89 -3.88 4.51
CA GLY A 40 -11.14 -5.30 4.76
C GLY A 40 -10.51 -6.27 3.75
N SER A 41 -9.85 -5.76 2.72
CA SER A 41 -9.07 -6.57 1.77
C SER A 41 -7.61 -6.66 2.21
N ARG A 42 -7.04 -7.86 2.17
CA ARG A 42 -5.62 -8.11 2.48
C ARG A 42 -4.80 -8.13 1.19
N ILE A 43 -3.78 -7.28 1.14
CA ILE A 43 -2.93 -7.09 -0.02
C ILE A 43 -1.49 -7.35 0.40
N ALA A 44 -0.89 -8.37 -0.22
CA ALA A 44 0.54 -8.61 -0.09
C ALA A 44 1.29 -7.72 -1.08
N ILE A 45 2.25 -6.96 -0.58
CA ILE A 45 3.15 -6.12 -1.38
C ILE A 45 4.60 -6.44 -1.04
N ASP A 46 5.48 -6.34 -2.03
CA ASP A 46 6.92 -6.46 -1.78
C ASP A 46 7.48 -5.19 -1.10
N ASN A 47 8.74 -5.29 -0.66
CA ASN A 47 9.42 -4.16 -0.02
C ASN A 47 9.60 -2.95 -0.97
N GLY A 48 9.78 -3.16 -2.27
CA GLY A 48 9.95 -2.10 -3.25
C GLY A 48 8.67 -1.27 -3.44
N MET A 49 7.50 -1.90 -3.45
CA MET A 49 6.20 -1.22 -3.43
C MET A 49 5.95 -0.54 -2.10
N ALA A 50 6.28 -1.19 -0.99
CA ALA A 50 6.08 -0.59 0.33
C ALA A 50 6.90 0.71 0.50
N MET A 51 8.14 0.77 -0.02
CA MET A 51 8.95 2.00 0.02
C MET A 51 8.36 3.16 -0.81
N LYS A 52 7.55 2.84 -1.83
CA LYS A 52 6.85 3.85 -2.65
C LYS A 52 5.60 4.41 -1.98
N ILE A 53 5.13 3.73 -0.94
CA ILE A 53 3.90 4.04 -0.22
C ILE A 53 4.28 4.69 1.12
N MET A 54 4.17 6.01 1.19
CA MET A 54 4.29 6.73 2.46
C MET A 54 2.92 6.83 3.11
N VAL A 55 2.73 6.06 4.18
CA VAL A 55 1.57 6.16 5.06
C VAL A 55 1.94 7.07 6.24
N SER A 56 1.25 8.19 6.38
CA SER A 56 1.29 9.04 7.55
C SER A 56 0.22 8.52 8.50
N GLN A 57 0.64 7.99 9.66
CA GLN A 57 -0.27 7.56 10.74
C GLN A 57 -1.16 8.70 11.23
#